data_AF-A0A840GRG8-F1
#
_entry.id   AF-A0A840GRG8-F1
#
_cell.length_a   1.000
_cell.length_b   1.000
_cell.length_c   1.000
_cell.angle_alpha   90.00
_cell.angle_beta   90.00
_cell.angle_gamma   90.00
#
_symmetry.space_group_name_H-M   'P 1'
#
loop_
_entity.id
_entity.type
_entity.pdbx_description
1 polymer ?
#
loop_
_entity_poly.entity_id
_entity_poly.type
_entity_poly.pdbx_seq_one_letter_code
_entity_poly.pdbx_strand_id
1 'polypeptide(L)' 'MKASFVIRNNSTADVKDVVVTCKHSGNSGTYIDSNTHIIYEVVPHSSYHAVIDLNMGFIHSAATQSACTVQGYSST' A
#
# COMPACT_ATOMS: atom_id res chain seq x y z
N MET A 1 -7.10 -10.95 4.07
CA MET A 1 -7.76 -9.71 4.55
C MET A 1 -7.60 -8.65 3.46
N LYS A 2 -8.49 -7.66 3.37
CA LYS A 2 -8.44 -6.64 2.31
C LYS A 2 -8.34 -5.24 2.90
N ALA A 3 -7.72 -4.32 2.16
CA ALA A 3 -7.66 -2.91 2.50
C ALA A 3 -8.10 -2.03 1.32
N SER A 4 -8.74 -0.92 1.64
CA SER A 4 -9.12 0.10 0.67
C SER A 4 -8.50 1.43 1.09
N PHE A 5 -7.81 2.08 0.17
CA PHE A 5 -7.09 3.33 0.42
C PHE A 5 -6.97 4.16 -0.86
N VAL A 6 -6.55 5.42 -0.72
CA VAL A 6 -6.37 6.33 -1.84
C VAL A 6 -4.90 6.70 -1.95
N ILE A 7 -4.34 6.53 -3.15
CA ILE A 7 -3.03 7.04 -3.52
C ILE A 7 -3.24 8.44 -4.09
N ARG A 8 -2.73 9.48 -3.41
CA ARG A 8 -2.76 10.86 -3.91
C ARG A 8 -1.40 11.23 -4.47
N ASN A 9 -1.36 11.65 -5.73
CA ASN A 9 -0.19 12.20 -6.38
C ASN A 9 -0.26 13.74 -6.34
N ASN A 10 0.41 14.34 -5.36
CA ASN A 10 0.52 15.80 -5.26
C ASN A 10 1.74 16.37 -6.02
N SER A 11 2.40 15.56 -6.84
CA SER A 11 3.54 16.01 -7.64
C SER A 11 3.09 16.66 -8.96
N THR A 12 4.07 17.21 -9.69
CA THR A 12 3.88 17.83 -11.01
C THR A 12 4.04 16.85 -12.17
N ALA A 13 4.35 15.58 -11.90
CA ALA A 13 4.55 14.55 -12.90
C ALA A 13 3.60 13.37 -12.64
N ASP A 14 3.34 12.59 -13.69
CA ASP A 14 2.59 11.36 -13.56
C ASP A 14 3.45 10.32 -12.84
N VAL A 15 2.85 9.59 -11.90
CA VAL A 15 3.51 8.49 -11.20
C VAL A 15 2.83 7.18 -11.53
N LYS A 16 3.59 6.10 -11.55
CA LYS A 16 3.11 4.75 -11.84
C LYS A 16 3.87 3.72 -11.03
N ASP A 17 3.42 2.47 -11.12
CA ASP A 17 4.07 1.32 -10.49
C ASP A 17 4.29 1.56 -8.98
N VAL A 18 3.25 2.07 -8.30
CA VAL A 18 3.35 2.47 -6.90
C VAL A 18 3.54 1.23 -6.03
N VAL A 19 4.66 1.18 -5.32
CA VAL A 19 5.01 0.08 -4.42
C VAL A 19 4.38 0.33 -3.07
N VAL A 20 3.48 -0.56 -2.66
CA VAL A 20 2.79 -0.52 -1.38
C VAL A 20 3.23 -1.71 -0.55
N THR A 21 3.77 -1.46 0.64
CA THR A 21 4.09 -2.48 1.63
C THR A 21 3.13 -2.39 2.80
N CYS A 22 2.41 -3.49 3.05
CA CYS A 22 1.58 -3.70 4.21
C CYS A 22 2.37 -4.47 5.28
N LYS A 23 2.54 -3.88 6.46
CA LYS A 23 3.18 -4.50 7.61
C LYS A 23 2.12 -4.98 8.60
N HIS A 24 2.32 -6.19 9.12
CA HIS A 24 1.45 -6.83 10.09
C HIS A 24 2.18 -6.94 11.43
N SER A 25 1.52 -6.50 12.50
CA SER A 25 2.07 -6.52 13.85
C SER A 25 1.10 -7.14 14.86
N GLY A 26 1.69 -7.72 15.91
CA GLY A 26 0.95 -8.21 17.07
C GLY A 26 0.55 -7.10 18.01
N ASN A 27 -0.15 -7.44 19.10
CA ASN A 27 -0.74 -6.47 20.02
C ASN A 27 0.29 -5.60 20.77
N SER A 28 1.52 -6.10 20.92
CA SER A 28 2.66 -5.37 21.49
C SER A 28 3.40 -4.48 20.47
N GLY A 29 2.98 -4.47 19.21
CA GLY A 29 3.70 -3.82 18.11
C GLY A 29 4.84 -4.67 17.52
N THR A 30 5.04 -5.90 18.00
CA THR A 30 6.02 -6.83 17.42
C THR A 30 5.71 -7.09 15.96
N TYR A 31 6.69 -6.88 15.08
CA TYR A 31 6.58 -7.21 13.67
C TYR A 31 6.39 -8.72 13.50
N ILE A 32 5.40 -9.10 12.69
CA ILE A 32 5.09 -10.50 12.39
C ILE A 32 5.49 -10.80 10.95
N ASP A 33 4.99 -10.00 10.01
CA ASP A 33 5.25 -10.19 8.59
C ASP A 33 4.94 -8.90 7.79
N SER A 34 5.28 -8.91 6.51
CA SER A 34 4.87 -7.88 5.56
C SER A 34 4.60 -8.46 4.18
N ASN A 35 3.68 -7.82 3.46
CA ASN A 35 3.44 -8.10 2.07
C ASN A 35 3.66 -6.84 1.22
N THR A 36 4.29 -7.00 0.06
CA THR A 36 4.57 -5.90 -0.87
C THR A 36 3.87 -6.15 -2.18
N HIS A 37 3.10 -5.16 -2.62
CA HIS A 37 2.38 -5.15 -3.89
C HIS A 37 2.82 -3.96 -4.74
N ILE A 38 2.78 -4.15 -6.05
CA ILE A 38 2.95 -3.08 -7.03
C ILE A 38 1.58 -2.79 -7.63
N ILE A 39 1.14 -1.54 -7.53
CA ILE A 39 -0.08 -1.06 -8.19
C ILE A 39 0.33 -0.59 -9.59
N TYR A 40 0.08 -1.43 -10.60
CA TYR A 40 0.41 -1.18 -12.01
C TYR A 40 -0.57 -0.21 -12.69
N GLU A 41 -0.87 0.90 -12.02
CA GLU A 41 -1.76 1.96 -12.49
C GLU A 41 -1.00 3.28 -12.54
N VAL A 42 -1.38 4.13 -13.50
CA VAL A 42 -0.88 5.51 -13.56
C VAL A 42 -1.76 6.40 -12.69
N VAL A 43 -1.14 7.16 -11.80
CA VAL A 43 -1.78 8.22 -11.01
C VAL A 43 -1.34 9.57 -11.60
N PRO A 44 -2.23 10.26 -12.33
CA PRO A 44 -1.88 11.53 -12.97
C PRO A 44 -1.39 12.58 -11.97
N HIS A 45 -0.60 13.53 -12.45
CA HIS A 45 -0.14 14.66 -11.65
C HIS A 45 -1.33 15.39 -10.98
N SER A 46 -1.13 15.82 -9.74
CA SER A 46 -2.16 16.51 -8.93
C SER A 46 -3.51 15.76 -8.82
N SER A 47 -3.51 14.44 -8.97
CA SER A 47 -4.70 13.59 -8.96
C SER A 47 -4.61 12.47 -7.91
N TYR A 48 -5.60 11.58 -7.88
CA TYR A 48 -5.62 10.44 -7.00
C TYR A 48 -6.16 9.19 -7.68
N HIS A 49 -5.77 8.03 -7.16
CA HIS A 49 -6.30 6.74 -7.57
C HIS A 49 -6.79 5.98 -6.34
N ALA A 50 -8.02 5.47 -6.41
CA ALA A 50 -8.61 4.68 -5.34
C ALA A 50 -8.26 3.21 -5.54
N VAL A 51 -7.55 2.62 -4.57
CA VAL A 51 -7.30 1.19 -4.52
C VAL A 51 -8.35 0.58 -3.60
N ILE A 52 -9.21 -0.26 -4.17
CA ILE A 52 -10.28 -0.93 -3.44
C ILE A 52 -9.91 -2.40 -3.31
N ASP A 53 -10.14 -2.97 -2.13
CA ASP A 53 -10.05 -4.40 -1.91
C ASP A 53 -8.64 -5.00 -2.18
N LEU A 54 -7.57 -4.22 -1.96
CA LEU A 54 -6.20 -4.73 -2.05
C LEU A 54 -6.05 -5.92 -1.11
N ASN A 55 -5.70 -7.08 -1.67
CA ASN A 55 -5.34 -8.23 -0.87
C ASN A 55 -4.04 -7.89 -0.12
N MET A 56 -4.07 -7.89 1.21
CA MET A 56 -2.88 -7.60 2.02
C MET A 56 -1.95 -8.81 2.17
N GLY A 57 -2.22 -9.90 1.45
CA GLY A 57 -1.51 -11.18 1.61
C GLY A 57 -2.03 -12.01 2.78
N PHE A 58 -1.24 -13.01 3.16
CA PHE A 58 -1.53 -13.85 4.31
C PHE A 58 -1.26 -13.09 5.61
N ILE A 59 -2.29 -12.93 6.43
CA ILE A 59 -2.17 -12.31 7.75
C ILE A 59 -2.24 -13.43 8.77
N HIS A 60 -1.11 -13.69 9.45
CA HIS A 60 -1.03 -14.70 10.50
C HIS A 60 -2.04 -14.39 11.62
N SER A 61 -2.60 -15.41 12.26
CA SER A 61 -3.62 -15.27 13.32
C SER A 61 -3.16 -14.46 14.54
N ALA A 62 -1.85 -14.34 14.74
CA ALA A 62 -1.25 -13.52 15.80
C ALA A 62 -1.19 -12.02 15.48
N ALA A 63 -1.45 -11.62 14.24
CA ALA A 63 -1.47 -10.22 13.84
C ALA A 63 -2.80 -9.57 14.22
N THR A 64 -2.70 -8.50 15.00
CA THR A 64 -3.86 -7.72 15.46
C THR A 64 -3.93 -6.36 14.80
N GLN A 65 -2.85 -5.90 14.16
CA GLN A 65 -2.77 -4.62 13.48
C GLN A 65 -2.11 -4.77 12.11
N SER A 66 -2.54 -3.93 11.17
CA SER A 66 -1.97 -3.87 9.81
C SER A 66 -1.88 -2.42 9.35
N ALA A 67 -0.78 -2.06 8.70
CA ALA A 67 -0.59 -0.73 8.14
C ALA A 67 0.08 -0.83 6.76
N CYS A 68 -0.53 -0.22 5.75
CA CYS A 68 0.01 -0.15 4.39
C CYS A 68 0.65 1.22 4.13
N THR A 69 1.83 1.21 3.52
CA THR A 69 2.64 2.39 3.27
C THR A 69 3.17 2.37 1.85
N VAL A 70 3.18 3.51 1.18
CA VAL A 70 3.86 3.67 -0.10
C VAL A 70 5.37 3.70 0.18
N GLN A 71 6.11 2.79 -0.44
CA GLN A 71 7.57 2.68 -0.32
C GLN A 71 8.31 3.29 -1.51
N GLY A 72 7.64 3.42 -2.66
CA GLY A 72 8.23 3.99 -3.86
C GLY A 72 7.24 4.06 -5.01
N TYR A 73 7.67 4.68 -6.11
CA TYR A 73 6.93 4.81 -7.37
C TYR A 73 7.92 5.12 -8.49
N SER A 74 7.49 4.87 -9.73
CA SER A 74 8.19 5.32 -10.94
C SER A 74 7.55 6.62 -11.44
N SER A 75 8.34 7.58 -11.91
CA SER A 75 7.85 8.81 -12.57
C SER A 75 8.11 8.76 -14.07
N THR A 76 7.25 9.40 -14.85
CA THR A 76 7.44 9.58 -16.30
C THR A 76 7.62 11.06 -16.64
#